data_AF-A0A756I460-F1
#
_entry.id   AF-A0A756I460-F1
#
_cell.length_a   1.000
_cell.length_b   1.000
_cell.length_c   1.000
_cell.angle_alpha   90.00
_cell.angle_beta   90.00
_cell.angle_gamma   90.00
#
_symmetry.space_group_name_H-M   'P 1'
#
loop_
_entity.id
_entity.type
_entity.pdbx_description
1 polymer ?
#
loop_
_entity_poly.entity_id
_entity_poly.type
_entity_poly.pdbx_seq_one_letter_code
_entity_poly.pdbx_strand_id
1 'polypeptide(L)'
;GMVANWNSFDIGKNHTVQFVQPGSSSVVLNRVTGGHESQILGTLTANGRVMLINPAGVMFGQGSKVNTAGLVASTKNISTEDFMAGRYTFSGGSNPGAEIVNQGSLTTTKGGYIVLAADRVRNEGEIRTPGGRVVLAAADRVTLQLDNSGLTAVSVNGSVVNALVDNRGLISATNGRVYLTARGKDMLLNTVVNNSGTVEAKGLSERGGDIVLDGGDSGVVTQSGRLLADSDSGRGGKITLEGQNIHLAGGSLISATGENGGGEVYVGGGWQGKDSSIRHASKVVMDKNAVTDVSAKARGQGGTAVLWSDDYTNFRGTILARGGLQGGDGGRVETSSHHNLQAFGDVDASAVKGNAGEWLLDPFDISIVSGSTDHDIAEGTGNNGIFTPDASGSQVSSGTIETRLNSGTNVTIKTEKNPSGTGGSTQQGNITVNADIKKSSGTSNVSLTL
;
A
#
# COMPACT_ATOMS: atom_id res chain seq x y z
N GLY A 1 11.62 31.53 -6.90
CA GLY A 1 11.77 30.46 -7.91
C GLY A 1 11.92 31.08 -9.28
N MET A 2 12.23 30.28 -10.29
CA MET A 2 12.19 30.69 -11.70
C MET A 2 11.03 29.98 -12.41
N VAL A 3 10.35 30.67 -13.32
CA VAL A 3 9.38 30.05 -14.24
C VAL A 3 9.90 30.18 -15.67
N ALA A 4 9.98 29.06 -16.38
CA ALA A 4 10.33 28.99 -17.78
C ALA A 4 9.19 28.31 -18.55
N ASN A 5 8.70 28.98 -19.59
CA ASN A 5 7.73 28.41 -20.52
C ASN A 5 8.47 27.90 -21.75
N TRP A 6 8.12 26.69 -22.18
CA TRP A 6 8.77 25.98 -23.28
C TRP A 6 7.72 25.62 -24.33
N ASN A 7 8.10 25.71 -25.61
CA ASN A 7 7.30 25.10 -26.68
C ASN A 7 7.41 23.57 -26.60
N SER A 8 8.62 23.05 -26.41
CA SER A 8 8.87 21.66 -26.04
C SER A 8 10.01 21.59 -25.02
N PHE A 9 10.00 20.56 -24.18
CA PHE A 9 11.08 20.27 -23.25
C PHE A 9 11.43 18.79 -23.38
N ASP A 10 12.50 18.52 -24.11
CA ASP A 10 12.98 17.19 -24.44
C ASP A 10 14.47 17.11 -24.15
N ILE A 11 14.95 15.92 -23.78
CA ILE A 11 16.37 15.66 -23.58
C ILE A 11 16.70 14.40 -24.38
N GLY A 12 17.29 14.57 -25.56
CA GLY A 12 17.70 13.46 -26.39
C GLY A 12 18.72 12.53 -25.71
N LYS A 13 18.84 11.29 -26.18
CA LYS A 13 19.88 10.36 -25.72
C LYS A 13 21.26 11.04 -25.78
N ASN A 14 22.11 10.76 -24.78
CA ASN A 14 23.44 11.34 -24.62
C ASN A 14 23.50 12.88 -24.43
N HIS A 15 22.36 13.57 -24.33
CA HIS A 15 22.34 14.99 -24.00
C HIS A 15 22.07 15.19 -22.52
N THR A 16 22.46 16.35 -22.01
CA THR A 16 22.28 16.74 -20.61
C THR A 16 21.66 18.12 -20.51
N VAL A 17 20.65 18.27 -19.66
CA VAL A 17 20.19 19.57 -19.16
C VAL A 17 20.58 19.65 -17.69
N GLN A 18 21.26 20.73 -17.33
CA GLN A 18 21.70 20.99 -15.95
C GLN A 18 21.11 22.30 -15.44
N PHE A 19 20.41 22.23 -14.31
CA PHE A 19 19.98 23.41 -13.57
C PHE A 19 20.96 23.69 -12.43
N VAL A 20 21.69 24.81 -12.55
CA VAL A 20 22.55 25.34 -11.47
C VAL A 20 21.77 26.42 -10.74
N GLN A 21 21.24 26.06 -9.58
CA GLN A 21 20.37 26.88 -8.75
C GLN A 21 21.11 27.43 -7.52
N PRO A 22 20.63 28.50 -6.86
CA PRO A 22 21.30 29.06 -5.67
C PRO A 22 21.51 28.08 -4.51
N GLY A 23 20.65 27.08 -4.35
CA GLY A 23 20.77 26.05 -3.32
C GLY A 23 19.74 24.93 -3.44
N SER A 24 19.81 23.92 -2.56
CA SER A 24 18.96 22.71 -2.61
C SER A 24 17.47 22.95 -2.37
N SER A 25 17.11 24.05 -1.72
CA SER A 25 15.71 24.48 -1.53
C SER A 25 15.17 25.32 -2.70
N SER A 26 16.04 25.78 -3.61
CA SER A 26 15.63 26.58 -4.76
C SER A 26 14.78 25.73 -5.72
N VAL A 27 13.77 26.34 -6.32
CA VAL A 27 12.84 25.66 -7.24
C VAL A 27 12.78 26.35 -8.60
N VAL A 28 12.82 25.54 -9.66
CA VAL A 28 12.53 25.96 -11.04
C VAL A 28 11.27 25.26 -11.53
N LEU A 29 10.38 26.02 -12.16
CA LEU A 29 9.20 25.53 -12.86
C LEU A 29 9.42 25.59 -14.37
N ASN A 30 9.45 24.44 -15.02
CA ASN A 30 9.46 24.27 -16.47
C ASN A 30 8.04 23.90 -16.91
N ARG A 31 7.37 24.80 -17.63
CA ARG A 31 6.02 24.58 -18.15
C ARG A 31 6.07 24.42 -19.66
N VAL A 32 5.69 23.25 -20.16
CA VAL A 32 5.52 22.99 -21.59
C VAL A 32 4.15 23.48 -22.02
N THR A 33 4.11 24.25 -23.10
CA THR A 33 2.91 24.90 -23.64
C THR A 33 2.58 24.43 -25.06
N GLY A 34 3.49 23.69 -25.70
CA GLY A 34 3.19 22.97 -26.94
C GLY A 34 2.31 21.75 -26.69
N GLY A 35 1.89 21.08 -27.76
CA GLY A 35 0.94 19.97 -27.73
C GLY A 35 1.55 18.57 -27.61
N HIS A 36 2.86 18.43 -27.41
CA HIS A 36 3.56 17.15 -27.44
C HIS A 36 4.11 16.75 -26.06
N GLU A 37 4.12 15.44 -25.79
CA GLU A 37 4.73 14.85 -24.60
C GLU A 37 6.23 15.22 -24.50
N SER A 38 6.71 15.41 -23.27
CA SER A 38 8.13 15.59 -22.98
C SER A 38 8.88 14.26 -23.03
N GLN A 39 9.89 14.15 -23.89
CA GLN A 39 10.74 12.97 -23.99
C GLN A 39 12.09 13.18 -23.30
N ILE A 40 12.24 12.63 -22.10
CA ILE A 40 13.48 12.65 -21.33
C ILE A 40 14.22 11.33 -21.55
N LEU A 41 15.11 11.31 -22.54
CA LEU A 41 15.89 10.13 -22.95
C LEU A 41 17.37 10.22 -22.52
N GLY A 42 17.84 11.43 -22.20
CA GLY A 42 19.19 11.71 -21.72
C GLY A 42 19.26 11.94 -20.22
N THR A 43 20.05 12.94 -19.81
CA THR A 43 20.30 13.25 -18.39
C THR A 43 19.70 14.59 -18.00
N LEU A 44 18.97 14.63 -16.88
CA LEU A 44 18.54 15.85 -16.21
C LEU A 44 19.21 15.94 -14.84
N THR A 45 20.00 16.99 -14.60
CA THR A 45 20.62 17.22 -13.29
C THR A 45 20.23 18.56 -12.69
N ALA A 46 20.08 18.61 -11.37
CA ALA A 46 19.89 19.86 -10.63
C ALA A 46 20.46 19.74 -9.22
N ASN A 47 21.11 20.80 -8.73
CA ASN A 47 21.45 20.89 -7.31
C ASN A 47 20.25 21.32 -6.45
N GLY A 48 19.19 21.86 -7.07
CA GLY A 48 17.92 22.22 -6.44
C GLY A 48 16.75 21.37 -6.92
N ARG A 49 15.54 21.92 -6.77
CA ARG A 49 14.26 21.27 -7.07
C ARG A 49 13.79 21.64 -8.48
N VAL A 50 13.32 20.66 -9.25
CA VAL A 50 12.80 20.82 -10.61
C VAL A 50 11.33 20.43 -10.67
N MET A 51 10.50 21.30 -11.21
CA MET A 51 9.12 20.99 -11.59
C MET A 51 9.03 20.98 -13.12
N LEU A 52 8.54 19.89 -13.71
CA LEU A 52 8.26 19.74 -15.14
C LEU A 52 6.77 19.51 -15.32
N ILE A 53 6.09 20.48 -15.93
CA ILE A 53 4.66 20.47 -16.15
C ILE A 53 4.38 20.37 -17.64
N ASN A 54 3.77 19.27 -18.07
CA ASN A 54 3.38 19.06 -19.46
C ASN A 54 2.00 18.38 -19.57
N PRO A 55 0.95 19.14 -19.90
CA PRO A 55 -0.39 18.64 -20.23
C PRO A 55 -0.46 17.39 -21.11
N ALA A 56 0.47 17.25 -22.07
CA ALA A 56 0.48 16.18 -23.04
C ALA A 56 1.12 14.87 -22.54
N GLY A 57 1.81 14.89 -21.39
CA GLY A 57 2.51 13.72 -20.84
C GLY A 57 4.00 13.94 -20.61
N VAL A 58 4.62 13.02 -19.87
CA VAL A 58 6.07 13.00 -19.65
C VAL A 58 6.59 11.55 -19.68
N MET A 59 7.52 11.28 -20.59
CA MET A 59 8.23 10.01 -20.71
C MET A 59 9.67 10.16 -20.22
N PHE A 60 10.05 9.43 -19.18
CA PHE A 60 11.46 9.19 -18.83
C PHE A 60 11.88 7.87 -19.45
N GLY A 61 12.50 7.91 -20.64
CA GLY A 61 12.79 6.71 -21.42
C GLY A 61 13.89 5.84 -20.82
N GLN A 62 13.96 4.58 -21.28
CA GLN A 62 14.99 3.64 -20.84
C GLN A 62 16.41 4.22 -20.99
N GLY A 63 17.19 4.14 -19.90
CA GLY A 63 18.56 4.67 -19.83
C GLY A 63 18.66 6.15 -19.46
N SER A 64 17.54 6.88 -19.39
CA SER A 64 17.52 8.24 -18.89
C SER A 64 17.89 8.31 -17.41
N LYS A 65 18.51 9.42 -17.00
CA LYS A 65 18.97 9.65 -15.62
C LYS A 65 18.51 11.01 -15.15
N VAL A 66 17.73 11.04 -14.07
CA VAL A 66 17.30 12.29 -13.42
C VAL A 66 17.88 12.34 -12.02
N ASN A 67 18.70 13.34 -11.71
CA ASN A 67 19.35 13.53 -10.41
C ASN A 67 19.08 14.96 -9.90
N THR A 68 18.23 15.10 -8.90
CA THR A 68 17.79 16.43 -8.40
C THR A 68 17.71 16.48 -6.87
N ALA A 69 17.57 17.65 -6.26
CA ALA A 69 17.23 17.71 -4.83
C ALA A 69 15.73 17.38 -4.58
N GLY A 70 14.89 17.60 -5.58
CA GLY A 70 13.51 17.16 -5.61
C GLY A 70 12.93 17.30 -7.02
N LEU A 71 12.01 16.40 -7.37
CA LEU A 71 11.37 16.37 -8.68
C LEU A 71 9.85 16.39 -8.51
N VAL A 72 9.19 17.28 -9.25
CA VAL A 72 7.77 17.14 -9.56
C VAL A 72 7.64 17.01 -11.07
N ALA A 73 7.06 15.92 -11.55
CA ALA A 73 6.59 15.83 -12.93
C ALA A 73 5.06 15.77 -12.90
N SER A 74 4.40 16.59 -13.70
CA SER A 74 2.94 16.60 -13.72
C SER A 74 2.34 16.87 -15.08
N THR A 75 1.25 16.17 -15.40
CA THR A 75 0.35 16.58 -16.49
C THR A 75 -0.70 17.58 -16.01
N LYS A 76 -0.79 17.80 -14.70
CA LYS A 76 -1.66 18.79 -14.08
C LYS A 76 -0.98 20.15 -14.08
N ASN A 77 -1.77 21.23 -14.18
CA ASN A 77 -1.21 22.57 -14.24
C ASN A 77 -1.08 23.22 -12.85
N ILE A 78 -0.17 24.19 -12.73
CA ILE A 78 -0.05 25.13 -11.60
C ILE A 78 0.07 26.54 -12.16
N SER A 79 -0.64 27.50 -11.56
CA SER A 79 -0.53 28.90 -11.97
C SER A 79 0.83 29.48 -11.60
N THR A 80 1.32 30.46 -12.37
CA THR A 80 2.56 31.18 -12.00
C THR A 80 2.41 31.89 -10.66
N GLU A 81 1.21 32.42 -10.37
CA GLU A 81 0.92 33.09 -9.10
C GLU A 81 1.05 32.13 -7.91
N ASP A 82 0.43 30.96 -7.99
CA ASP A 82 0.50 29.95 -6.93
C ASP A 82 1.92 29.43 -6.73
N PHE A 83 2.64 29.17 -7.82
CA PHE A 83 4.05 28.79 -7.76
C PHE A 83 4.89 29.86 -7.04
N MET A 84 4.75 31.13 -7.41
CA MET A 84 5.51 32.23 -6.81
C MET A 84 5.13 32.48 -5.36
N ALA A 85 3.89 32.19 -4.97
CA ALA A 85 3.41 32.23 -3.60
C ALA A 85 3.77 30.98 -2.76
N GLY A 86 4.44 29.98 -3.34
CA GLY A 86 4.77 28.72 -2.66
C GLY A 86 3.56 27.81 -2.40
N ARG A 87 2.44 28.04 -3.08
CA ARG A 87 1.21 27.23 -2.99
C ARG A 87 1.24 26.16 -4.08
N TYR A 88 1.82 25.02 -3.78
CA TYR A 88 2.00 23.96 -4.78
C TYR A 88 0.75 23.10 -4.96
N THR A 89 -0.28 23.67 -5.57
CA THR A 89 -1.51 22.97 -5.95
C THR A 89 -1.53 22.73 -7.45
N PHE A 90 -1.54 21.46 -7.85
CA PHE A 90 -1.60 21.02 -9.24
C PHE A 90 -3.01 20.54 -9.54
N SER A 91 -3.66 21.11 -10.57
CA SER A 91 -5.01 20.71 -10.98
C SER A 91 -5.30 21.06 -12.44
N GLY A 92 -6.29 20.40 -13.03
CA GLY A 92 -6.69 20.60 -14.42
C GLY A 92 -5.54 20.42 -15.42
N GLY A 93 -5.75 20.79 -16.68
CA GLY A 93 -4.66 20.88 -17.67
C GLY A 93 -4.12 19.56 -18.22
N SER A 94 -4.62 18.38 -17.82
CA SER A 94 -4.25 17.11 -18.44
C SER A 94 -4.98 16.94 -19.79
N ASN A 95 -4.24 16.65 -20.86
CA ASN A 95 -4.85 16.24 -22.12
C ASN A 95 -5.47 14.84 -21.97
N PRO A 96 -6.56 14.52 -22.67
CA PRO A 96 -7.14 13.17 -22.64
C PRO A 96 -6.10 12.11 -22.99
N GLY A 97 -5.92 11.12 -22.10
CA GLY A 97 -4.96 10.03 -22.28
C GLY A 97 -3.51 10.35 -21.94
N ALA A 98 -3.19 11.59 -21.52
CA ALA A 98 -1.84 11.93 -21.08
C ALA A 98 -1.45 11.12 -19.84
N GLU A 99 -0.24 10.58 -19.86
CA GLU A 99 0.32 9.81 -18.76
C GLU A 99 1.75 10.25 -18.44
N ILE A 100 2.22 9.82 -17.27
CA ILE A 100 3.64 9.90 -16.92
C ILE A 100 4.17 8.49 -16.86
N VAL A 101 5.22 8.20 -17.64
CA VAL A 101 5.87 6.90 -17.68
C VAL A 101 7.33 7.06 -17.32
N ASN A 102 7.78 6.31 -16.31
CA ASN A 102 9.19 6.19 -15.97
C ASN A 102 9.73 4.82 -16.36
N GLN A 103 10.64 4.78 -17.33
CA GLN A 103 11.49 3.63 -17.69
C GLN A 103 12.98 3.90 -17.37
N GLY A 104 13.30 5.10 -16.87
CA GLY A 104 14.65 5.53 -16.52
C GLY A 104 14.98 5.34 -15.04
N SER A 105 15.98 6.11 -14.57
CA SER A 105 16.37 6.20 -13.16
C SER A 105 16.14 7.61 -12.64
N LEU A 106 15.20 7.76 -11.71
CA LEU A 106 14.89 9.02 -11.03
C LEU A 106 15.43 8.96 -9.60
N THR A 107 16.42 9.80 -9.28
CA THR A 107 17.07 9.80 -7.97
C THR A 107 17.07 11.20 -7.36
N THR A 108 16.91 11.29 -6.04
CA THR A 108 17.13 12.53 -5.29
C THR A 108 18.32 12.46 -4.34
N THR A 109 18.80 13.64 -3.95
CA THR A 109 19.62 13.77 -2.74
C THR A 109 18.86 13.27 -1.50
N LYS A 110 19.61 12.98 -0.42
CA LYS A 110 19.03 12.55 0.86
C LYS A 110 18.00 13.57 1.37
N GLY A 111 16.84 13.11 1.82
CA GLY A 111 15.74 13.96 2.29
C GLY A 111 14.92 14.62 1.17
N GLY A 112 15.27 14.38 -0.10
CA GLY A 112 14.54 14.89 -1.25
C GLY A 112 13.20 14.21 -1.48
N TYR A 113 12.53 14.56 -2.58
CA TYR A 113 11.25 13.96 -2.93
C TYR A 113 11.06 13.81 -4.44
N ILE A 114 10.27 12.82 -4.85
CA ILE A 114 9.80 12.63 -6.22
C ILE A 114 8.28 12.56 -6.20
N VAL A 115 7.61 13.45 -6.92
CA VAL A 115 6.16 13.46 -7.10
C VAL A 115 5.85 13.34 -8.59
N LEU A 116 5.15 12.28 -8.98
CA LEU A 116 4.58 12.13 -10.32
C LEU A 116 3.06 12.25 -10.20
N ALA A 117 2.47 13.29 -10.81
CA ALA A 117 1.04 13.60 -10.67
C ALA A 117 0.37 13.73 -12.05
N ALA A 118 -0.55 12.83 -12.38
CA ALA A 118 -1.22 12.79 -13.68
C ALA A 118 -2.63 12.18 -13.55
N ASP A 119 -3.27 11.85 -14.66
CA ASP A 119 -4.43 10.94 -14.64
C ASP A 119 -3.99 9.47 -14.58
N ARG A 120 -2.80 9.19 -15.15
CA ARG A 120 -2.19 7.87 -15.21
C ARG A 120 -0.69 7.99 -14.97
N VAL A 121 -0.15 7.19 -14.07
CA VAL A 121 1.27 7.16 -13.73
C VAL A 121 1.76 5.72 -13.78
N ARG A 122 2.86 5.48 -14.50
CA ARG A 122 3.51 4.17 -14.60
C ARG A 122 4.98 4.27 -14.22
N ASN A 123 5.43 3.38 -13.33
CA ASN A 123 6.83 3.19 -13.05
C ASN A 123 7.27 1.78 -13.50
N GLU A 124 8.06 1.73 -14.56
CA GLU A 124 8.70 0.53 -15.12
C GLU A 124 10.22 0.52 -14.90
N GLY A 125 10.78 1.68 -14.52
CA GLY A 125 12.19 1.87 -14.18
C GLY A 125 12.41 1.94 -12.68
N GLU A 126 13.19 2.94 -12.26
CA GLU A 126 13.65 3.09 -10.89
C GLU A 126 13.39 4.48 -10.34
N ILE A 127 12.94 4.54 -9.09
CA ILE A 127 12.79 5.76 -8.30
C ILE A 127 13.50 5.57 -6.97
N ARG A 128 14.47 6.43 -6.63
CA ARG A 128 15.24 6.38 -5.36
C ARG A 128 15.25 7.73 -4.65
N THR A 129 14.75 7.77 -3.40
CA THR A 129 14.75 8.98 -2.55
C THR A 129 15.21 8.66 -1.12
N PRO A 130 16.52 8.51 -0.85
CA PRO A 130 17.01 8.12 0.47
C PRO A 130 16.58 9.12 1.56
N GLY A 131 15.94 8.66 2.63
CA GLY A 131 15.37 9.49 3.70
C GLY A 131 14.28 10.45 3.24
N GLY A 132 13.79 10.27 2.02
CA GLY A 132 12.92 11.19 1.31
C GLY A 132 11.49 10.67 1.15
N ARG A 133 10.79 11.18 0.14
CA ARG A 133 9.41 10.77 -0.16
C ARG A 133 9.19 10.51 -1.64
N VAL A 134 8.46 9.45 -1.95
CA VAL A 134 7.93 9.19 -3.30
C VAL A 134 6.41 9.27 -3.28
N VAL A 135 5.84 9.98 -4.25
CA VAL A 135 4.39 10.09 -4.45
C VAL A 135 4.07 9.82 -5.91
N LEU A 136 3.26 8.80 -6.18
CA LEU A 136 2.62 8.62 -7.48
C LEU A 136 1.12 8.85 -7.30
N ALA A 137 0.58 9.87 -7.96
CA ALA A 137 -0.79 10.29 -7.76
C ALA A 137 -1.56 10.40 -9.08
N ALA A 138 -2.66 9.65 -9.18
CA ALA A 138 -3.64 9.71 -10.25
C ALA A 138 -4.95 10.32 -9.74
N ALA A 139 -5.13 11.64 -9.85
CA ALA A 139 -6.29 12.35 -9.27
C ALA A 139 -6.49 13.72 -9.92
N ASP A 140 -7.63 14.38 -9.66
CA ASP A 140 -7.94 15.69 -10.26
C ASP A 140 -7.06 16.83 -9.70
N ARG A 141 -6.80 16.80 -8.40
CA ARG A 141 -6.01 17.80 -7.68
C ARG A 141 -5.01 17.16 -6.74
N VAL A 142 -3.74 17.59 -6.83
CA VAL A 142 -2.65 17.21 -5.94
C VAL A 142 -2.05 18.45 -5.31
N THR A 143 -2.06 18.53 -3.98
CA THR A 143 -1.49 19.66 -3.22
C THR A 143 -0.29 19.20 -2.42
N LEU A 144 0.84 19.88 -2.58
CA LEU A 144 2.08 19.60 -1.87
C LEU A 144 2.35 20.69 -0.83
N GLN A 145 2.64 20.28 0.39
CA GLN A 145 3.18 21.16 1.42
C GLN A 145 4.68 20.93 1.51
N LEU A 146 5.46 21.98 1.25
CA LEU A 146 6.92 21.94 1.32
C LEU A 146 7.41 22.85 2.44
N ASP A 147 8.47 22.43 3.12
CA ASP A 147 9.23 23.27 4.03
C ASP A 147 10.74 23.23 3.69
N ASN A 148 11.56 23.70 4.63
CA ASN A 148 13.02 23.67 4.51
C ASN A 148 13.61 22.25 4.54
N SER A 149 12.90 21.29 5.12
CA SER A 149 13.30 19.87 5.22
C SER A 149 12.88 19.04 4.01
N GLY A 150 11.83 19.44 3.30
CA GLY A 150 11.36 18.74 2.10
C GLY A 150 9.84 18.75 1.95
N LEU A 151 9.29 17.67 1.41
CA LEU A 151 7.84 17.46 1.32
C LEU A 151 7.31 17.02 2.69
N THR A 152 6.39 17.78 3.29
CA THR A 152 5.86 17.52 4.64
C THR A 152 4.48 16.89 4.63
N ALA A 153 3.64 17.24 3.65
CA ALA A 153 2.33 16.64 3.46
C ALA A 153 1.91 16.65 1.99
N VAL A 154 1.01 15.73 1.64
CA VAL A 154 0.39 15.61 0.33
C VAL A 154 -1.10 15.47 0.54
N SER A 155 -1.90 16.25 -0.17
CA SER A 155 -3.35 16.09 -0.23
C SER A 155 -3.76 15.79 -1.66
N VAL A 156 -4.56 14.74 -1.84
CA VAL A 156 -5.02 14.26 -3.14
C VAL A 156 -6.53 14.27 -3.11
N ASN A 157 -7.15 15.04 -4.01
CA ASN A 157 -8.59 15.27 -4.02
C ASN A 157 -9.14 15.24 -5.44
N GLY A 158 -10.42 14.91 -5.54
CA GLY A 158 -11.15 14.87 -6.79
C GLY A 158 -10.74 13.68 -7.67
N SER A 159 -11.66 13.30 -8.54
CA SER A 159 -11.58 12.04 -9.28
C SER A 159 -11.42 12.26 -10.78
N VAL A 160 -10.59 11.43 -11.41
CA VAL A 160 -10.36 11.42 -12.86
C VAL A 160 -10.98 10.16 -13.50
N VAL A 161 -11.04 10.13 -14.83
CA VAL A 161 -11.52 8.94 -15.56
C VAL A 161 -10.35 8.01 -15.81
N ASN A 162 -10.50 6.71 -15.55
CA ASN A 162 -9.43 5.71 -15.69
C ASN A 162 -8.17 6.05 -14.89
N ALA A 163 -8.35 6.45 -13.63
CA ALA A 163 -7.25 6.76 -12.72
C ALA A 163 -6.35 5.53 -12.53
N LEU A 164 -5.06 5.65 -12.82
CA LEU A 164 -4.12 4.53 -12.76
C LEU A 164 -2.81 4.94 -12.10
N VAL A 165 -2.40 4.17 -11.09
CA VAL A 165 -1.00 4.10 -10.66
C VAL A 165 -0.53 2.66 -10.82
N ASP A 166 0.50 2.43 -11.64
CA ASP A 166 1.05 1.10 -11.92
C ASP A 166 2.55 1.09 -11.65
N ASN A 167 2.98 0.32 -10.64
CA ASN A 167 4.39 0.08 -10.36
C ASN A 167 4.80 -1.34 -10.75
N ARG A 168 5.66 -1.44 -11.77
CA ARG A 168 6.30 -2.68 -12.23
C ARG A 168 7.80 -2.71 -11.94
N GLY A 169 8.39 -1.53 -11.71
CA GLY A 169 9.80 -1.35 -11.42
C GLY A 169 10.11 -1.28 -9.91
N LEU A 170 11.11 -0.49 -9.57
CA LEU A 170 11.54 -0.25 -8.19
C LEU A 170 11.17 1.17 -7.73
N ILE A 171 10.58 1.26 -6.55
CA ILE A 171 10.44 2.50 -5.79
C ILE A 171 11.12 2.29 -4.43
N SER A 172 12.14 3.11 -4.12
CA SER A 172 12.91 3.00 -2.88
C SER A 172 13.00 4.35 -2.18
N ALA A 173 12.52 4.39 -0.93
CA ALA A 173 12.62 5.53 -0.02
C ALA A 173 13.11 5.04 1.35
N THR A 174 14.33 4.52 1.43
CA THR A 174 14.94 4.02 2.70
C THR A 174 14.88 5.10 3.79
N ASN A 175 14.38 4.78 4.99
CA ASN A 175 14.05 5.74 6.07
C ASN A 175 13.09 6.86 5.63
N GLY A 176 12.27 6.60 4.63
CA GLY A 176 11.40 7.57 3.99
C GLY A 176 9.97 7.07 3.90
N ARG A 177 9.21 7.65 2.97
CA ARG A 177 7.80 7.31 2.75
C ARG A 177 7.48 7.12 1.27
N VAL A 178 6.59 6.18 0.98
CA VAL A 178 6.02 5.99 -0.36
C VAL A 178 4.50 6.10 -0.29
N TYR A 179 3.91 6.89 -1.17
CA TYR A 179 2.46 7.03 -1.30
C TYR A 179 2.03 6.85 -2.76
N LEU A 180 1.27 5.78 -3.03
CA LEU A 180 0.69 5.47 -4.34
C LEU A 180 -0.82 5.64 -4.22
N THR A 181 -1.42 6.57 -4.98
CA THR A 181 -2.86 6.82 -4.88
C THR A 181 -3.52 7.04 -6.24
N ALA A 182 -4.68 6.43 -6.43
CA ALA A 182 -5.53 6.63 -7.60
C ALA A 182 -6.96 6.97 -7.13
N ARG A 183 -7.46 8.15 -7.54
CA ARG A 183 -8.81 8.64 -7.26
C ARG A 183 -9.58 8.72 -8.57
N GLY A 184 -10.43 7.74 -8.82
CA GLY A 184 -11.28 7.70 -10.01
C GLY A 184 -12.76 7.90 -9.71
N LYS A 185 -13.54 8.20 -10.76
CA LYS A 185 -14.96 8.57 -10.62
C LYS A 185 -15.85 7.36 -10.34
N ASP A 186 -15.58 6.24 -11.01
CA ASP A 186 -16.39 5.02 -10.92
C ASP A 186 -15.48 3.77 -10.95
N MET A 187 -15.88 2.71 -10.22
CA MET A 187 -15.17 1.43 -10.20
C MET A 187 -15.16 0.75 -11.58
N LEU A 188 -16.25 0.88 -12.35
CA LEU A 188 -16.40 0.33 -13.70
C LEU A 188 -15.36 0.86 -14.70
N LEU A 189 -14.71 1.98 -14.37
CA LEU A 189 -13.74 2.68 -15.22
C LEU A 189 -12.29 2.48 -14.73
N ASN A 190 -11.95 1.30 -14.18
CA ASN A 190 -10.57 0.89 -13.93
C ASN A 190 -9.76 1.83 -13.02
N THR A 191 -10.35 2.31 -11.93
CA THR A 191 -9.57 2.99 -10.87
C THR A 191 -8.68 1.97 -10.19
N VAL A 192 -7.38 1.99 -10.46
CA VAL A 192 -6.47 0.93 -10.02
C VAL A 192 -5.16 1.51 -9.47
N VAL A 193 -4.77 1.02 -8.30
CA VAL A 193 -3.37 1.02 -7.85
C VAL A 193 -2.84 -0.40 -7.98
N ASN A 194 -1.88 -0.62 -8.87
CA ASN A 194 -1.25 -1.91 -9.08
C ASN A 194 0.23 -1.86 -8.70
N ASN A 195 0.68 -2.82 -7.90
CA ASN A 195 2.08 -3.06 -7.66
C ASN A 195 2.43 -4.51 -7.99
N SER A 196 3.14 -4.72 -9.10
CA SER A 196 3.80 -5.98 -9.45
C SER A 196 5.32 -5.92 -9.28
N GLY A 197 5.86 -4.71 -9.06
CA GLY A 197 7.27 -4.46 -8.79
C GLY A 197 7.62 -4.50 -7.31
N THR A 198 8.64 -3.72 -6.93
CA THR A 198 9.06 -3.55 -5.53
C THR A 198 8.85 -2.12 -5.06
N VAL A 199 8.21 -1.96 -3.91
CA VAL A 199 8.16 -0.71 -3.16
C VAL A 199 8.84 -0.94 -1.82
N GLU A 200 9.88 -0.16 -1.51
CA GLU A 200 10.60 -0.28 -0.24
C GLU A 200 10.75 1.06 0.48
N ALA A 201 10.55 1.02 1.79
CA ALA A 201 10.77 2.10 2.74
C ALA A 201 11.53 1.56 3.97
N LYS A 202 12.58 0.76 3.75
CA LYS A 202 13.32 0.09 4.84
C LYS A 202 13.97 1.07 5.83
N GLY A 203 13.94 0.76 7.12
CA GLY A 203 14.54 1.57 8.18
C GLY A 203 15.94 1.11 8.57
N LEU A 204 16.88 2.05 8.65
CA LEU A 204 18.28 1.83 9.08
C LEU A 204 18.58 2.38 10.49
N SER A 205 17.59 2.92 11.19
CA SER A 205 17.78 3.55 12.51
C SER A 205 16.83 2.94 13.55
N GLU A 206 15.76 3.63 13.92
CA GLU A 206 14.91 3.24 15.04
C GLU A 206 13.60 2.57 14.61
N ARG A 207 13.11 2.90 13.41
CA ARG A 207 11.88 2.34 12.83
C ARG A 207 11.98 2.25 11.32
N GLY A 208 11.31 1.24 10.73
CA GLY A 208 11.01 1.20 9.31
C GLY A 208 10.20 2.42 8.84
N GLY A 209 10.21 2.68 7.54
CA GLY A 209 9.44 3.75 6.90
C GLY A 209 7.97 3.39 6.68
N ASP A 210 7.26 4.27 5.98
CA ASP A 210 5.82 4.14 5.75
C ASP A 210 5.51 3.93 4.26
N ILE A 211 4.69 2.93 3.93
CA ILE A 211 4.20 2.67 2.56
C ILE A 211 2.67 2.71 2.58
N VAL A 212 2.07 3.50 1.69
CA VAL A 212 0.62 3.57 1.52
C VAL A 212 0.25 3.35 0.06
N LEU A 213 -0.64 2.38 -0.19
CA LEU A 213 -1.32 2.18 -1.47
C LEU A 213 -2.81 2.49 -1.26
N ASP A 214 -3.35 3.44 -2.01
CA ASP A 214 -4.69 3.99 -1.82
C ASP A 214 -5.47 4.04 -3.15
N GLY A 215 -6.40 3.11 -3.34
CA GLY A 215 -7.33 3.06 -4.47
C GLY A 215 -8.50 4.04 -4.37
N GLY A 216 -8.57 4.88 -3.35
CA GLY A 216 -9.67 5.80 -3.12
C GLY A 216 -10.99 5.13 -2.72
N ASP A 217 -12.10 5.86 -2.86
CA ASP A 217 -13.43 5.42 -2.41
C ASP A 217 -14.04 4.30 -3.26
N SER A 218 -13.55 4.10 -4.48
CA SER A 218 -14.17 3.21 -5.47
C SER A 218 -13.18 2.35 -6.24
N GLY A 219 -11.87 2.49 -5.99
CA GLY A 219 -10.85 1.77 -6.74
C GLY A 219 -10.41 0.46 -6.14
N VAL A 220 -9.63 -0.26 -6.95
CA VAL A 220 -9.04 -1.55 -6.63
C VAL A 220 -7.55 -1.37 -6.33
N VAL A 221 -7.08 -1.99 -5.26
CA VAL A 221 -5.64 -2.14 -4.99
C VAL A 221 -5.23 -3.58 -5.27
N THR A 222 -4.31 -3.78 -6.21
CA THR A 222 -3.72 -5.09 -6.50
C THR A 222 -2.26 -5.11 -6.11
N GLN A 223 -1.91 -6.02 -5.20
CA GLN A 223 -0.55 -6.23 -4.72
C GLN A 223 -0.09 -7.63 -5.10
N SER A 224 0.76 -7.72 -6.14
CA SER A 224 1.35 -8.97 -6.63
C SER A 224 2.86 -9.04 -6.44
N GLY A 225 3.51 -7.88 -6.26
CA GLY A 225 4.94 -7.76 -6.06
C GLY A 225 5.36 -7.75 -4.59
N ARG A 226 6.23 -6.81 -4.23
CA ARG A 226 6.81 -6.68 -2.88
C ARG A 226 6.56 -5.30 -2.28
N LEU A 227 6.10 -5.24 -1.02
CA LEU A 227 6.07 -4.04 -0.19
C LEU A 227 6.97 -4.28 1.03
N LEU A 228 8.04 -3.50 1.18
CA LEU A 228 9.10 -3.76 2.17
C LEU A 228 9.33 -2.53 3.06
N ALA A 229 8.79 -2.57 4.28
CA ALA A 229 9.01 -1.58 5.34
C ALA A 229 9.87 -2.15 6.48
N ASP A 230 10.72 -3.13 6.19
CA ASP A 230 11.56 -3.81 7.19
C ASP A 230 12.54 -2.86 7.90
N SER A 231 12.99 -3.23 9.10
CA SER A 231 14.16 -2.62 9.74
C SER A 231 15.19 -3.66 10.16
N ASP A 232 16.46 -3.37 9.89
CA ASP A 232 17.58 -4.25 10.26
C ASP A 232 18.24 -3.86 11.61
N SER A 233 17.74 -2.80 12.25
CA SER A 233 18.29 -2.26 13.50
C SER A 233 17.22 -1.96 14.55
N GLY A 234 15.97 -1.76 14.14
CA GLY A 234 14.88 -1.30 15.00
C GLY A 234 13.60 -2.07 14.79
N ARG A 235 12.48 -1.39 15.04
CA ARG A 235 11.14 -1.93 14.79
C ARG A 235 10.82 -1.85 13.30
N GLY A 236 10.06 -2.81 12.77
CA GLY A 236 9.49 -2.71 11.43
C GLY A 236 8.63 -1.45 11.24
N GLY A 237 8.48 -1.04 9.98
CA GLY A 237 7.72 0.14 9.57
C GLY A 237 6.21 -0.08 9.52
N LYS A 238 5.50 0.79 8.81
CA LYS A 238 4.04 0.69 8.61
C LYS A 238 3.71 0.54 7.13
N ILE A 239 2.84 -0.41 6.79
CA ILE A 239 2.29 -0.59 5.45
C ILE A 239 0.76 -0.51 5.55
N THR A 240 0.13 0.26 4.66
CA THR A 240 -1.33 0.44 4.65
C THR A 240 -1.85 0.33 3.21
N LEU A 241 -2.81 -0.57 3.00
CA LEU A 241 -3.50 -0.76 1.74
C LEU A 241 -4.97 -0.38 1.96
N GLU A 242 -5.43 0.63 1.21
CA GLU A 242 -6.77 1.19 1.30
C GLU A 242 -7.42 1.21 -0.09
N GLY A 243 -8.70 0.90 -0.16
CA GLY A 243 -9.46 0.89 -1.42
C GLY A 243 -10.79 0.19 -1.21
N GLN A 244 -11.68 0.27 -2.20
CA GLN A 244 -12.98 -0.40 -2.12
C GLN A 244 -12.83 -1.92 -2.22
N ASN A 245 -11.94 -2.39 -3.10
CA ASN A 245 -11.54 -3.80 -3.17
C ASN A 245 -10.01 -3.91 -3.12
N ILE A 246 -9.50 -4.92 -2.41
CA ILE A 246 -8.06 -5.17 -2.29
C ILE A 246 -7.76 -6.62 -2.60
N HIS A 247 -6.73 -6.84 -3.42
CA HIS A 247 -6.23 -8.15 -3.81
C HIS A 247 -4.76 -8.30 -3.47
N LEU A 248 -4.43 -9.32 -2.67
CA LEU A 248 -3.06 -9.77 -2.42
C LEU A 248 -2.85 -11.06 -3.22
N ALA A 249 -2.19 -10.96 -4.36
CA ALA A 249 -2.04 -12.08 -5.28
C ALA A 249 -1.07 -13.13 -4.75
N GLY A 250 -1.23 -14.38 -5.19
CA GLY A 250 -0.35 -15.48 -4.81
C GLY A 250 1.12 -15.18 -5.14
N GLY A 251 2.01 -15.42 -4.18
CA GLY A 251 3.44 -15.13 -4.31
C GLY A 251 3.84 -13.68 -3.97
N SER A 252 2.88 -12.80 -3.67
CA SER A 252 3.17 -11.46 -3.15
C SER A 252 3.80 -11.51 -1.75
N LEU A 253 4.60 -10.49 -1.43
CA LEU A 253 5.18 -10.30 -0.09
C LEU A 253 4.89 -8.89 0.43
N ILE A 254 4.30 -8.82 1.62
CA ILE A 254 4.25 -7.60 2.43
C ILE A 254 5.10 -7.85 3.68
N SER A 255 6.16 -7.07 3.87
CA SER A 255 7.12 -7.29 4.95
C SER A 255 7.35 -6.00 5.73
N ALA A 256 7.06 -6.05 7.02
CA ALA A 256 7.40 -5.01 7.99
C ALA A 256 8.09 -5.67 9.19
N THR A 257 9.07 -6.53 8.94
CA THR A 257 9.85 -7.19 9.99
C THR A 257 10.80 -6.21 10.65
N GLY A 258 11.20 -6.47 11.90
CA GLY A 258 12.20 -5.64 12.57
C GLY A 258 13.14 -6.45 13.44
N GLU A 259 14.38 -6.02 13.54
CA GLU A 259 15.39 -6.63 14.41
C GLU A 259 14.93 -6.64 15.88
N ASN A 260 14.36 -5.52 16.32
CA ASN A 260 13.97 -5.29 17.71
C ASN A 260 12.45 -5.15 17.94
N GLY A 261 11.64 -5.67 17.01
CA GLY A 261 10.18 -5.64 17.10
C GLY A 261 9.50 -5.64 15.73
N GLY A 262 8.37 -6.31 15.61
CA GLY A 262 7.57 -6.30 14.39
C GLY A 262 6.92 -4.95 14.09
N GLY A 263 6.73 -4.66 12.81
CA GLY A 263 6.05 -3.46 12.31
C GLY A 263 4.53 -3.60 12.31
N GLU A 264 3.88 -2.85 11.43
CA GLU A 264 2.43 -2.81 11.29
C GLU A 264 2.02 -2.95 9.82
N VAL A 265 1.03 -3.80 9.55
CA VAL A 265 0.42 -3.96 8.23
C VAL A 265 -1.09 -3.89 8.38
N TYR A 266 -1.72 -2.98 7.65
CA TYR A 266 -3.17 -2.80 7.62
C TYR A 266 -3.67 -2.95 6.19
N VAL A 267 -4.60 -3.86 5.96
CA VAL A 267 -5.19 -4.13 4.64
C VAL A 267 -6.71 -4.04 4.77
N GLY A 268 -7.27 -2.99 4.19
CA GLY A 268 -8.72 -2.77 4.13
C GLY A 268 -9.36 -2.26 5.41
N GLY A 269 -8.62 -2.09 6.50
CA GLY A 269 -9.14 -1.50 7.74
C GLY A 269 -8.09 -1.47 8.86
N GLY A 270 -8.39 -0.70 9.90
CA GLY A 270 -7.64 -0.75 11.16
C GLY A 270 -8.11 -1.90 12.06
N TRP A 271 -7.43 -2.06 13.20
CA TRP A 271 -7.80 -3.07 14.20
C TRP A 271 -9.27 -2.92 14.61
N GLN A 272 -10.05 -3.99 14.41
CA GLN A 272 -11.49 -4.10 14.62
C GLN A 272 -12.32 -3.04 13.89
N GLY A 273 -11.83 -2.50 12.77
CA GLY A 273 -12.52 -1.42 12.05
C GLY A 273 -12.70 -0.13 12.87
N LYS A 274 -11.90 0.08 13.93
CA LYS A 274 -12.03 1.23 14.83
C LYS A 274 -11.12 2.40 14.48
N ASP A 275 -10.10 2.18 13.65
CA ASP A 275 -9.23 3.26 13.19
C ASP A 275 -9.86 4.00 12.02
N SER A 276 -10.59 5.08 12.32
CA SER A 276 -11.22 5.94 11.31
C SER A 276 -10.25 6.62 10.34
N SER A 277 -8.93 6.58 10.59
CA SER A 277 -7.92 7.09 9.66
C SER A 277 -7.63 6.14 8.51
N ILE A 278 -8.00 4.87 8.63
CA ILE A 278 -7.82 3.84 7.61
C ILE A 278 -9.19 3.54 7.00
N ARG A 279 -9.30 3.70 5.68
CA ARG A 279 -10.55 3.41 4.98
C ARG A 279 -10.89 1.92 5.06
N HIS A 280 -12.17 1.68 5.29
CA HIS A 280 -12.79 0.36 5.23
C HIS A 280 -12.95 -0.11 3.78
N ALA A 281 -12.38 -1.27 3.46
CA ALA A 281 -12.62 -1.94 2.20
C ALA A 281 -13.95 -2.69 2.26
N SER A 282 -14.69 -2.72 1.15
CA SER A 282 -15.83 -3.63 1.01
C SER A 282 -15.34 -5.07 0.88
N LYS A 283 -14.26 -5.31 0.11
CA LYS A 283 -13.73 -6.66 -0.11
C LYS A 283 -12.22 -6.73 0.00
N VAL A 284 -11.74 -7.77 0.66
CA VAL A 284 -10.32 -8.10 0.74
C VAL A 284 -10.10 -9.56 0.40
N VAL A 285 -9.20 -9.82 -0.55
CA VAL A 285 -8.85 -11.16 -1.00
C VAL A 285 -7.36 -11.35 -0.86
N MET A 286 -6.94 -12.36 -0.09
CA MET A 286 -5.56 -12.79 0.02
C MET A 286 -5.44 -14.23 -0.48
N ASP A 287 -4.82 -14.38 -1.64
CA ASP A 287 -4.63 -15.66 -2.30
C ASP A 287 -3.70 -16.59 -1.50
N LYS A 288 -3.78 -17.89 -1.82
CA LYS A 288 -2.82 -18.86 -1.34
C LYS A 288 -1.40 -18.48 -1.80
N ASN A 289 -0.42 -18.71 -0.92
CA ASN A 289 1.00 -18.35 -1.11
C ASN A 289 1.30 -16.84 -1.09
N ALA A 290 0.34 -15.96 -0.90
CA ALA A 290 0.64 -14.59 -0.48
C ALA A 290 1.16 -14.60 0.97
N VAL A 291 2.12 -13.73 1.30
CA VAL A 291 2.72 -13.65 2.64
C VAL A 291 2.69 -12.23 3.17
N THR A 292 2.22 -12.08 4.41
CA THR A 292 2.42 -10.87 5.21
C THR A 292 3.29 -11.21 6.42
N ASP A 293 4.44 -10.55 6.59
CA ASP A 293 5.36 -10.78 7.70
C ASP A 293 5.61 -9.51 8.51
N VAL A 294 5.16 -9.54 9.75
CA VAL A 294 5.36 -8.51 10.77
C VAL A 294 6.13 -9.08 11.97
N SER A 295 6.96 -10.10 11.79
CA SER A 295 7.71 -10.74 12.86
C SER A 295 8.86 -9.87 13.40
N ALA A 296 9.22 -10.09 14.66
CA ALA A 296 10.50 -9.65 15.20
C ALA A 296 11.59 -10.69 14.91
N LYS A 297 12.80 -10.25 14.55
CA LYS A 297 13.91 -11.16 14.19
C LYS A 297 14.71 -11.61 15.43
N ALA A 298 15.18 -10.67 16.25
CA ALA A 298 16.05 -10.95 17.40
C ALA A 298 15.36 -10.76 18.75
N ARG A 299 15.25 -9.53 19.27
CA ARG A 299 14.62 -9.24 20.57
C ARG A 299 13.47 -8.27 20.38
N GLY A 300 12.23 -8.72 20.52
CA GLY A 300 11.08 -7.84 20.41
C GLY A 300 9.79 -8.60 20.23
N GLN A 301 8.67 -7.92 20.49
CA GLN A 301 7.35 -8.49 20.23
C GLN A 301 7.10 -8.57 18.73
N GLY A 302 6.36 -9.59 18.31
CA GLY A 302 5.78 -9.62 16.97
C GLY A 302 4.88 -8.39 16.74
N GLY A 303 4.69 -8.04 15.47
CA GLY A 303 3.99 -6.83 15.07
C GLY A 303 2.48 -7.00 15.01
N THR A 304 1.83 -6.08 14.29
CA THR A 304 0.38 -6.08 14.07
C THR A 304 0.09 -6.27 12.59
N ALA A 305 -0.78 -7.22 12.26
CA ALA A 305 -1.29 -7.42 10.91
C ALA A 305 -2.82 -7.47 10.91
N VAL A 306 -3.46 -6.69 10.04
CA VAL A 306 -4.92 -6.63 9.91
C VAL A 306 -5.31 -6.88 8.46
N LEU A 307 -6.22 -7.82 8.26
CA LEU A 307 -6.91 -8.11 7.01
C LEU A 307 -8.42 -7.98 7.27
N TRP A 308 -9.03 -6.89 6.82
CA TRP A 308 -10.36 -6.50 7.28
C TRP A 308 -11.23 -5.93 6.17
N SER A 309 -12.55 -6.21 6.20
CA SER A 309 -13.52 -5.65 5.27
C SER A 309 -14.93 -5.49 5.86
N ASP A 310 -15.77 -4.66 5.23
CA ASP A 310 -17.19 -4.59 5.55
C ASP A 310 -17.97 -5.81 5.03
N ASP A 311 -17.79 -6.20 3.75
CA ASP A 311 -18.68 -7.18 3.10
C ASP A 311 -18.06 -8.58 2.99
N TYR A 312 -16.79 -8.68 2.57
CA TYR A 312 -16.18 -9.98 2.29
C TYR A 312 -14.67 -10.01 2.45
N THR A 313 -14.18 -10.91 3.31
CA THR A 313 -12.75 -11.24 3.41
C THR A 313 -12.53 -12.69 3.04
N ASN A 314 -11.71 -12.97 2.02
CA ASN A 314 -11.15 -14.30 1.78
C ASN A 314 -9.67 -14.31 2.18
N PHE A 315 -9.35 -15.11 3.19
CA PHE A 315 -8.00 -15.25 3.69
C PHE A 315 -7.50 -16.66 3.40
N ARG A 316 -6.51 -16.79 2.50
CA ARG A 316 -5.89 -18.08 2.12
C ARG A 316 -4.37 -18.11 2.21
N GLY A 317 -3.75 -16.94 2.36
CA GLY A 317 -2.30 -16.80 2.47
C GLY A 317 -1.78 -17.08 3.88
N THR A 318 -0.57 -16.59 4.14
CA THR A 318 0.10 -16.72 5.43
C THR A 318 0.37 -15.35 6.05
N ILE A 319 0.08 -15.22 7.34
CA ILE A 319 0.45 -14.04 8.14
C ILE A 319 1.38 -14.49 9.27
N LEU A 320 2.56 -13.87 9.35
CA LEU A 320 3.57 -14.13 10.37
C LEU A 320 3.69 -12.92 11.29
N ALA A 321 3.52 -13.13 12.59
CA ALA A 321 3.66 -12.13 13.64
C ALA A 321 4.46 -12.72 14.81
N ARG A 322 5.58 -13.37 14.52
CA ARG A 322 6.36 -14.10 15.54
C ARG A 322 7.11 -13.15 16.47
N GLY A 323 7.22 -13.55 17.74
CA GLY A 323 8.14 -12.92 18.69
C GLY A 323 9.60 -13.24 18.37
N GLY A 324 10.51 -12.37 18.80
CA GLY A 324 11.94 -12.48 18.50
C GLY A 324 12.58 -13.74 19.09
N LEU A 325 13.52 -14.35 18.36
CA LEU A 325 14.20 -15.60 18.75
C LEU A 325 14.96 -15.51 20.08
N GLN A 326 15.40 -14.31 20.45
CA GLN A 326 16.15 -14.03 21.66
C GLN A 326 15.27 -13.53 22.82
N GLY A 327 14.00 -13.19 22.55
CA GLY A 327 13.04 -12.67 23.54
C GLY A 327 11.93 -11.84 22.90
N GLY A 328 10.77 -11.77 23.57
CA GLY A 328 9.59 -11.02 23.14
C GLY A 328 8.38 -11.94 22.90
N ASP A 329 7.19 -11.38 23.09
CA ASP A 329 5.92 -12.08 22.88
C ASP A 329 5.56 -12.16 21.38
N GLY A 330 4.62 -13.04 21.05
CA GLY A 330 4.00 -13.04 19.74
C GLY A 330 3.22 -11.76 19.50
N GLY A 331 3.04 -11.42 18.23
CA GLY A 331 2.28 -10.27 17.79
C GLY A 331 0.78 -10.50 17.78
N ARG A 332 0.05 -9.62 17.10
CA ARG A 332 -1.41 -9.70 17.01
C ARG A 332 -1.83 -9.65 15.54
N VAL A 333 -2.71 -10.55 15.17
CA VAL A 333 -3.23 -10.69 13.82
C VAL A 333 -4.75 -10.65 13.86
N GLU A 334 -5.35 -9.88 12.98
CA GLU A 334 -6.79 -9.89 12.77
C GLU A 334 -7.11 -10.26 11.33
N THR A 335 -8.00 -11.24 11.16
CA THR A 335 -8.60 -11.56 9.87
C THR A 335 -10.11 -11.57 10.04
N SER A 336 -10.78 -10.51 9.60
CA SER A 336 -12.20 -10.27 9.89
C SER A 336 -12.93 -9.76 8.67
N SER A 337 -14.26 -9.90 8.70
CA SER A 337 -15.19 -9.18 7.85
C SER A 337 -16.47 -9.01 8.64
N HIS A 338 -17.16 -7.86 8.59
CA HIS A 338 -18.44 -7.75 9.28
C HIS A 338 -19.41 -8.84 8.78
N HIS A 339 -19.56 -8.97 7.45
CA HIS A 339 -20.57 -9.86 6.87
C HIS A 339 -20.08 -11.29 6.64
N ASN A 340 -19.05 -11.47 5.81
CA ASN A 340 -18.65 -12.78 5.32
C ASN A 340 -17.14 -12.97 5.32
N LEU A 341 -16.66 -13.76 6.29
CA LEU A 341 -15.25 -14.12 6.43
C LEU A 341 -15.03 -15.58 6.02
N GLN A 342 -14.23 -15.81 4.99
CA GLN A 342 -13.69 -17.13 4.64
C GLN A 342 -12.23 -17.21 5.14
N ALA A 343 -12.01 -17.81 6.31
CA ALA A 343 -10.72 -17.88 6.98
C ALA A 343 -10.09 -19.28 6.85
N PHE A 344 -9.38 -19.50 5.74
CA PHE A 344 -8.70 -20.77 5.42
C PHE A 344 -7.18 -20.64 5.26
N GLY A 345 -6.65 -19.44 5.52
CA GLY A 345 -5.23 -19.14 5.55
C GLY A 345 -4.60 -19.56 6.86
N ASP A 346 -3.42 -19.01 7.12
CA ASP A 346 -2.52 -19.51 8.14
C ASP A 346 -1.89 -18.37 8.94
N VAL A 347 -1.99 -18.40 10.28
CA VAL A 347 -1.49 -17.33 11.16
C VAL A 347 -0.47 -17.87 12.16
N ASP A 348 0.75 -17.34 12.13
CA ASP A 348 1.79 -17.67 13.11
C ASP A 348 2.13 -16.48 14.00
N ALA A 349 1.52 -16.43 15.18
CA ALA A 349 1.85 -15.46 16.22
C ALA A 349 2.62 -16.12 17.38
N SER A 350 3.42 -17.15 17.11
CA SER A 350 4.18 -17.85 18.15
C SER A 350 5.35 -17.02 18.69
N ALA A 351 5.82 -17.39 19.88
CA ALA A 351 7.03 -16.85 20.48
C ALA A 351 7.87 -17.96 21.11
N VAL A 352 9.18 -17.94 20.85
CA VAL A 352 10.11 -18.96 21.36
C VAL A 352 10.35 -18.80 22.85
N LYS A 353 10.45 -17.55 23.33
CA LYS A 353 10.81 -17.22 24.72
C LYS A 353 9.78 -16.36 25.46
N GLY A 354 8.80 -15.82 24.75
CA GLY A 354 7.73 -14.99 25.30
C GLY A 354 6.38 -15.70 25.32
N ASN A 355 5.33 -14.96 25.61
CA ASN A 355 3.98 -15.45 25.51
C ASN A 355 3.53 -15.58 24.06
N ALA A 356 2.63 -16.52 23.80
CA ALA A 356 1.96 -16.63 22.51
C ALA A 356 1.22 -15.33 22.17
N GLY A 357 1.26 -14.94 20.91
CA GLY A 357 0.48 -13.85 20.35
C GLY A 357 -0.97 -14.25 20.09
N GLU A 358 -1.69 -13.40 19.36
CA GLU A 358 -3.14 -13.53 19.15
C GLU A 358 -3.51 -13.56 17.67
N TRP A 359 -4.42 -14.46 17.31
CA TRP A 359 -5.19 -14.42 16.08
C TRP A 359 -6.67 -14.14 16.42
N LEU A 360 -7.16 -12.97 16.01
CA LEU A 360 -8.54 -12.52 16.18
C LEU A 360 -9.34 -12.72 14.88
N LEU A 361 -10.54 -13.28 15.02
CA LEU A 361 -11.59 -13.30 14.00
C LEU A 361 -12.83 -12.64 14.62
N ASP A 362 -13.40 -11.62 13.98
CA ASP A 362 -14.52 -10.83 14.52
C ASP A 362 -15.65 -10.59 13.47
N PRO A 363 -16.28 -11.64 12.87
CA PRO A 363 -17.43 -11.47 11.99
C PRO A 363 -18.79 -11.44 12.72
N PHE A 364 -19.89 -11.15 12.03
CA PHE A 364 -21.23 -11.23 12.63
C PHE A 364 -21.64 -12.65 13.04
N ASP A 365 -21.64 -13.62 12.11
CA ASP A 365 -21.80 -15.05 12.43
C ASP A 365 -20.61 -15.82 11.86
N ILE A 366 -20.24 -16.95 12.49
CA ILE A 366 -19.19 -17.83 11.99
C ILE A 366 -19.45 -19.31 12.30
N SER A 367 -19.11 -20.17 11.34
CA SER A 367 -19.09 -21.62 11.51
C SER A 367 -17.65 -22.15 11.54
N ILE A 368 -17.32 -22.93 12.56
CA ILE A 368 -16.08 -23.70 12.62
C ILE A 368 -16.31 -25.05 11.96
N VAL A 369 -15.58 -25.33 10.88
CA VAL A 369 -15.82 -26.47 9.98
C VAL A 369 -14.58 -27.37 9.85
N SER A 370 -14.78 -28.66 9.54
CA SER A 370 -13.69 -29.64 9.40
C SER A 370 -12.96 -29.59 8.04
N GLY A 371 -13.58 -28.94 7.04
CA GLY A 371 -13.05 -28.86 5.68
C GLY A 371 -12.13 -27.65 5.47
N SER A 372 -11.21 -27.77 4.51
CA SER A 372 -10.46 -26.65 3.92
C SER A 372 -11.00 -26.25 2.55
N THR A 373 -12.15 -26.80 2.14
CA THR A 373 -12.73 -26.60 0.82
C THR A 373 -13.23 -25.17 0.70
N ASP A 374 -12.65 -24.44 -0.25
CA ASP A 374 -13.16 -23.13 -0.66
C ASP A 374 -14.51 -23.28 -1.34
N HIS A 375 -15.32 -22.25 -1.22
CA HIS A 375 -16.18 -21.86 -2.33
C HIS A 375 -15.38 -20.79 -3.09
N ASP A 376 -14.87 -21.15 -4.27
CA ASP A 376 -13.85 -20.40 -5.01
C ASP A 376 -14.28 -18.95 -5.30
N ILE A 377 -13.36 -18.00 -5.22
CA ILE A 377 -13.61 -16.67 -5.80
C ILE A 377 -13.55 -16.78 -7.31
N ALA A 378 -14.70 -16.59 -7.97
CA ALA A 378 -14.72 -16.30 -9.40
C ALA A 378 -14.40 -14.82 -9.63
N GLU A 379 -13.27 -14.52 -10.28
CA GLU A 379 -13.13 -13.25 -10.99
C GLU A 379 -14.06 -13.31 -12.20
N GLY A 380 -15.05 -12.40 -12.27
CA GLY A 380 -15.85 -12.27 -13.49
C GLY A 380 -14.94 -11.99 -14.68
N THR A 381 -15.10 -12.70 -15.79
CA THR A 381 -14.34 -12.44 -17.02
C THR A 381 -14.52 -10.98 -17.45
N GLY A 382 -13.44 -10.21 -17.47
CA GLY A 382 -13.44 -8.78 -17.80
C GLY A 382 -13.53 -7.81 -16.61
N ASN A 383 -13.57 -8.31 -15.38
CA ASN A 383 -13.62 -7.49 -14.17
C ASN A 383 -12.22 -7.38 -13.53
N ASN A 384 -11.57 -6.22 -13.68
CA ASN A 384 -10.25 -5.89 -13.13
C ASN A 384 -10.19 -5.92 -11.59
N GLY A 385 -10.19 -7.10 -10.96
CA GLY A 385 -10.11 -7.27 -9.51
C GLY A 385 -11.39 -6.92 -8.74
N ILE A 386 -12.55 -6.99 -9.39
CA ILE A 386 -13.86 -6.89 -8.72
C ILE A 386 -14.31 -8.32 -8.37
N PHE A 387 -14.17 -8.68 -7.10
CA PHE A 387 -14.49 -10.00 -6.59
C PHE A 387 -15.98 -10.18 -6.39
N THR A 388 -16.55 -11.29 -6.87
CA THR A 388 -17.94 -11.66 -6.61
C THR A 388 -17.94 -12.93 -5.75
N PRO A 389 -18.10 -12.81 -4.42
CA PRO A 389 -18.12 -13.99 -3.56
C PRO A 389 -19.33 -14.86 -3.90
N ASP A 390 -19.13 -16.17 -3.97
CA ASP A 390 -20.17 -17.19 -4.12
C ASP A 390 -20.51 -17.87 -2.79
N ALA A 391 -19.55 -17.87 -1.85
CA ALA A 391 -19.68 -18.39 -0.50
C ALA A 391 -20.72 -17.59 0.31
N SER A 392 -21.60 -18.28 1.04
CA SER A 392 -22.50 -17.66 2.01
C SER A 392 -22.10 -18.00 3.45
N GLY A 393 -22.06 -16.99 4.32
CA GLY A 393 -21.78 -17.13 5.75
C GLY A 393 -20.31 -17.37 6.06
N SER A 394 -19.84 -16.83 7.19
CA SER A 394 -18.43 -16.93 7.54
C SER A 394 -18.03 -18.32 8.00
N GLN A 395 -16.83 -18.75 7.62
CA GLN A 395 -16.27 -20.06 7.95
C GLN A 395 -14.81 -19.94 8.37
N VAL A 396 -14.40 -20.81 9.30
CA VAL A 396 -13.01 -21.01 9.69
C VAL A 396 -12.72 -22.51 9.85
N SER A 397 -11.54 -22.94 9.43
CA SER A 397 -11.09 -24.33 9.54
C SER A 397 -10.73 -24.69 10.99
N SER A 398 -11.37 -25.74 11.54
CA SER A 398 -10.99 -26.29 12.85
C SER A 398 -9.56 -26.82 12.85
N GLY A 399 -9.11 -27.45 11.76
CA GLY A 399 -7.74 -27.97 11.64
C GLY A 399 -6.68 -26.86 11.63
N THR A 400 -6.99 -25.68 11.07
CA THR A 400 -6.10 -24.51 11.15
C THR A 400 -6.03 -24.01 12.59
N ILE A 401 -7.17 -23.87 13.27
CA ILE A 401 -7.22 -23.47 14.68
C ILE A 401 -6.40 -24.44 15.54
N GLU A 402 -6.61 -25.75 15.41
CA GLU A 402 -5.86 -26.78 16.12
C GLU A 402 -4.36 -26.66 15.88
N THR A 403 -3.94 -26.52 14.62
CA THR A 403 -2.54 -26.33 14.25
C THR A 403 -1.95 -25.12 14.96
N ARG A 404 -2.66 -23.99 14.98
CA ARG A 404 -2.17 -22.74 15.59
C ARG A 404 -2.15 -22.75 17.10
N LEU A 405 -3.16 -23.34 17.73
CA LEU A 405 -3.13 -23.63 19.16
C LEU A 405 -1.93 -24.52 19.49
N ASN A 406 -1.74 -25.64 18.78
CA ASN A 406 -0.64 -26.58 19.00
C ASN A 406 0.75 -25.93 18.81
N SER A 407 0.88 -25.01 17.85
CA SER A 407 2.12 -24.28 17.55
C SER A 407 2.31 -22.99 18.35
N GLY A 408 1.45 -22.68 19.33
CA GLY A 408 1.69 -21.60 20.29
C GLY A 408 1.14 -20.24 19.86
N THR A 409 -0.05 -20.19 19.27
CA THR A 409 -0.83 -18.97 18.99
C THR A 409 -2.16 -19.03 19.75
N ASN A 410 -2.56 -17.94 20.41
CA ASN A 410 -3.92 -17.80 20.95
C ASN A 410 -4.90 -17.53 19.81
N VAL A 411 -6.10 -18.09 19.90
CA VAL A 411 -7.17 -17.83 18.94
C VAL A 411 -8.38 -17.25 19.66
N THR A 412 -8.83 -16.10 19.19
CA THR A 412 -10.04 -15.43 19.68
C THR A 412 -11.02 -15.36 18.52
N ILE A 413 -12.17 -16.02 18.65
CA ILE A 413 -13.31 -15.83 17.78
C ILE A 413 -14.29 -14.99 18.58
N LYS A 414 -14.56 -13.79 18.07
CA LYS A 414 -15.56 -12.91 18.62
C LYS A 414 -16.64 -12.74 17.57
N THR A 415 -17.88 -12.60 18.02
CA THR A 415 -18.98 -12.28 17.12
C THR A 415 -19.81 -11.16 17.71
N GLU A 416 -20.49 -10.43 16.84
CA GLU A 416 -21.44 -9.42 17.25
C GLU A 416 -22.71 -9.51 16.43
N LYS A 417 -23.83 -9.14 17.05
CA LYS A 417 -25.10 -9.09 16.34
C LYS A 417 -25.06 -7.98 15.30
N ASN A 418 -25.49 -8.26 14.07
CA ASN A 418 -25.70 -7.22 13.07
C ASN A 418 -26.75 -6.21 13.61
N PRO A 419 -26.38 -4.93 13.85
CA PRO A 419 -27.26 -3.95 14.49
C PRO A 419 -28.52 -3.61 13.68
N SER A 420 -28.52 -3.92 12.38
CA SER A 420 -29.61 -3.57 11.48
C SER A 420 -29.84 -4.68 10.45
N GLY A 421 -31.10 -5.05 10.23
CA GLY A 421 -31.52 -5.88 9.08
C GLY A 421 -31.27 -5.22 7.70
N THR A 422 -30.40 -4.23 7.61
CA THR A 422 -29.90 -3.63 6.37
C THR A 422 -29.09 -4.68 5.60
N GLY A 423 -29.58 -5.01 4.41
CA GLY A 423 -29.02 -6.06 3.55
C GLY A 423 -29.74 -7.41 3.65
N GLY A 424 -30.78 -7.55 4.49
CA GLY A 424 -31.54 -8.81 4.60
C GLY A 424 -30.81 -9.95 5.32
N SER A 425 -29.63 -9.70 5.89
CA SER A 425 -28.90 -10.63 6.75
C SER A 425 -29.53 -10.66 8.15
N THR A 426 -29.86 -11.87 8.64
CA THR A 426 -30.39 -12.12 9.98
C THR A 426 -29.32 -12.62 10.96
N GLN A 427 -28.05 -12.28 10.73
CA GLN A 427 -26.94 -12.77 11.55
C GLN A 427 -27.08 -12.29 13.00
N GLN A 428 -27.06 -13.24 13.94
CA GLN A 428 -27.43 -13.00 15.35
C GLN A 428 -26.22 -12.79 16.26
N GLY A 429 -24.99 -12.98 15.79
CA GLY A 429 -23.82 -13.09 16.66
C GLY A 429 -23.49 -14.54 17.02
N ASN A 430 -23.78 -15.51 16.15
CA ASN A 430 -23.65 -16.93 16.47
C ASN A 430 -22.27 -17.49 16.09
N ILE A 431 -21.68 -18.24 17.01
CA ILE A 431 -20.55 -19.15 16.75
C ILE A 431 -21.07 -20.58 16.70
N THR A 432 -21.00 -21.21 15.53
CA THR A 432 -21.44 -22.60 15.33
C THR A 432 -20.24 -23.52 15.24
N VAL A 433 -20.08 -24.46 16.17
CA VAL A 433 -18.97 -25.41 16.19
C VAL A 433 -19.42 -26.74 15.55
N ASN A 434 -19.09 -26.94 14.26
CA ASN A 434 -19.47 -28.13 13.51
C ASN A 434 -18.35 -29.19 13.43
N ALA A 435 -17.19 -28.91 14.03
CA ALA A 435 -16.04 -29.81 14.04
C ALA A 435 -15.28 -29.70 15.36
N ASP A 436 -14.70 -30.82 15.80
CA ASP A 436 -13.88 -30.86 17.01
C ASP A 436 -12.65 -29.94 16.87
N ILE A 437 -12.23 -29.38 18.02
CA ILE A 437 -11.01 -28.58 18.15
C ILE A 437 -10.22 -29.12 19.34
N LYS A 438 -9.01 -29.60 19.08
CA LYS A 438 -8.13 -30.20 20.07
C LYS A 438 -6.73 -29.55 20.11
N LYS A 439 -6.40 -28.97 21.27
CA LYS A 439 -5.02 -28.65 21.67
C LYS A 439 -4.36 -29.94 22.20
N SER A 440 -3.62 -30.65 21.35
CA SER A 440 -3.04 -31.97 21.63
C SER A 440 -1.51 -31.98 21.78
N SER A 441 -0.82 -30.91 21.40
CA SER A 441 0.64 -30.83 21.43
C SER A 441 1.15 -29.41 21.69
N GLY A 442 2.46 -29.27 21.87
CA GLY A 442 3.13 -28.02 22.21
C GLY A 442 3.02 -27.67 23.70
N THR A 443 4.05 -26.99 24.22
CA THR A 443 4.17 -26.65 25.65
C THR A 443 3.68 -25.25 25.99
N SER A 444 3.43 -24.41 24.98
CA SER A 444 2.94 -23.04 25.18
C SER A 444 1.54 -23.03 25.78
N ASN A 445 1.35 -22.22 26.82
CA ASN A 445 0.04 -21.94 27.39
C ASN A 445 -0.72 -21.01 26.43
N VAL A 446 -1.70 -21.57 25.72
CA VAL A 446 -2.53 -20.84 24.74
C VAL A 446 -4.00 -21.06 25.07
N SER A 447 -4.83 -20.13 24.59
CA SER A 447 -6.27 -20.16 24.75
C SER A 447 -6.98 -20.17 23.40
N LEU A 448 -8.14 -20.83 23.39
CA LEU A 448 -9.20 -20.59 22.44
C LEU A 448 -10.31 -19.86 23.19
N THR A 449 -10.67 -18.67 22.71
CA THR A 449 -11.80 -17.88 23.24
C THR A 449 -12.89 -17.81 22.18
N LEU A 450 -14.13 -18.10 22.56
CA LEU A 450 -15.33 -18.03 21.73
C LEU A 450 -16.34 -17.07 22.39
#